data_AF-A0A378Y8G4-F1
#
_entry.id   AF-A0A378Y8G4-F1
#
_cell.length_a   1.000
_cell.length_b   1.000
_cell.length_c   1.000
_cell.angle_alpha   90.00
_cell.angle_beta   90.00
_cell.angle_gamma   90.00
#
_symmetry.space_group_name_H-M   'P 1'
#
loop_
_entity.id
_entity.type
_entity.pdbx_description
1 polymer ?
#
loop_
_entity_poly.entity_id
_entity_poly.type
_entity_poly.pdbx_seq_one_letter_code
_entity_poly.pdbx_strand_id
1 'polypeptide(L)'
;MLDIKTCQLGEIGAGAVLAGRTRVRAECACGIAITGWDAAQIRDQYARHLTIPRPPGDVLAKEAPTVADVRDWPEFFISGPGRAVASATPCQHDYRLTDSCPGCDAEADS
;
A
#
# COMPACT_ATOMS: atom_id res chain seq x y z
N MET A 1 -2.18 -17.49 -3.97
CA MET A 1 -1.41 -16.41 -4.62
C MET A 1 -2.11 -15.10 -4.32
N LEU A 2 -1.35 -14.11 -3.85
CA LEU A 2 -1.89 -12.81 -3.48
C LEU A 2 -2.47 -12.12 -4.71
N ASP A 3 -3.73 -11.65 -4.63
CA ASP A 3 -4.40 -10.91 -5.69
C ASP A 3 -3.88 -9.46 -5.75
N ILE A 4 -2.66 -9.28 -6.23
CA ILE A 4 -2.01 -7.97 -6.36
C ILE A 4 -2.09 -7.52 -7.81
N LYS A 5 -2.96 -6.54 -8.05
CA LYS A 5 -3.14 -5.92 -9.36
C LYS A 5 -1.88 -5.17 -9.79
N THR A 6 -1.55 -5.29 -11.07
CA THR A 6 -0.45 -4.55 -11.69
C THR A 6 -0.68 -3.04 -11.55
N CYS A 7 0.36 -2.30 -11.16
CA CYS A 7 0.27 -0.86 -11.01
C CYS A 7 0.00 -0.19 -12.35
N GLN A 8 -1.11 0.53 -12.44
CA GLN A 8 -1.45 1.40 -13.57
C GLN A 8 -2.10 2.66 -13.02
N LEU A 9 -1.55 3.82 -13.40
CA LEU A 9 -2.11 5.10 -13.00
C LEU A 9 -3.44 5.35 -13.72
N GLY A 10 -4.51 5.56 -12.95
CA GLY A 10 -5.80 5.98 -13.49
C GLY A 10 -5.85 7.44 -13.91
N GLU A 11 -7.04 7.91 -14.23
CA GLU A 11 -7.26 9.30 -14.63
C GLU A 11 -6.93 10.27 -13.47
N ILE A 12 -6.27 11.39 -13.80
CA ILE A 12 -5.94 12.45 -12.83
C ILE A 12 -7.12 13.41 -12.78
N GLY A 13 -7.84 13.40 -11.66
CA GLY A 13 -9.00 14.25 -11.41
C GLY A 13 -8.81 15.24 -10.28
N ALA A 14 -9.79 16.12 -10.10
CA ALA A 14 -9.87 16.99 -8.94
C ALA A 14 -10.05 16.14 -7.66
N GLY A 15 -9.29 16.48 -6.63
CA GLY A 15 -9.34 15.86 -5.31
C GLY A 15 -9.80 16.85 -4.24
N ALA A 16 -9.40 16.59 -2.98
CA ALA A 16 -9.77 17.42 -1.84
C ALA A 16 -9.17 18.83 -1.91
N VAL A 17 -9.88 19.83 -1.37
CA VAL A 17 -9.37 21.18 -1.18
C VAL A 17 -8.65 21.26 0.16
N LEU A 18 -7.38 21.66 0.17
CA LEU A 18 -6.59 21.90 1.37
C LEU A 18 -5.98 23.30 1.32
N ALA A 19 -6.14 24.07 2.40
CA ALA A 19 -5.64 25.46 2.50
C ALA A 19 -6.05 26.37 1.32
N GLY A 20 -7.31 26.24 0.86
CA GLY A 20 -7.85 27.04 -0.25
C GLY A 20 -7.34 26.65 -1.63
N ARG A 21 -6.61 25.53 -1.76
CA ARG A 21 -6.09 25.00 -3.04
C ARG A 21 -6.62 23.60 -3.29
N THR A 22 -7.10 23.34 -4.51
CA THR A 22 -7.57 22.01 -4.91
C THR A 22 -6.38 21.10 -5.17
N ARG A 23 -6.31 19.97 -4.44
CA ARG A 23 -5.39 18.88 -4.79
C ARG A 23 -5.92 18.12 -5.98
N VAL A 24 -5.04 17.44 -6.69
CA VAL A 24 -5.41 16.42 -7.67
C VAL A 24 -5.21 15.04 -7.09
N ARG A 25 -5.92 14.05 -7.64
CA ARG A 25 -5.87 12.66 -7.22
C ARG A 25 -6.00 11.72 -8.43
N ALA A 26 -5.33 10.59 -8.35
CA ALA A 26 -5.51 9.48 -9.26
C ALA A 26 -5.52 8.17 -8.47
N GLU A 27 -6.41 7.25 -8.85
CA GLU A 27 -6.44 5.89 -8.31
C GLU A 27 -5.49 5.01 -9.12
N CYS A 28 -4.53 4.38 -8.45
CA CYS A 28 -3.71 3.34 -9.06
C CYS A 28 -4.48 2.01 -9.04
N ALA A 29 -4.38 1.22 -10.12
CA ALA A 29 -5.04 -0.08 -10.21
C ALA A 29 -4.67 -1.07 -9.09
N CYS A 30 -3.51 -0.88 -8.43
CA CYS A 30 -3.11 -1.65 -7.25
C CYS A 30 -3.91 -1.30 -5.96
N GLY A 31 -4.82 -0.32 -6.03
CA GLY A 31 -5.66 0.11 -4.91
C GLY A 31 -5.07 1.26 -4.07
N ILE A 32 -3.93 1.81 -4.46
CA ILE A 32 -3.34 3.00 -3.84
C ILE A 32 -3.82 4.26 -4.54
N ALA A 33 -4.24 5.23 -3.73
CA ALA A 33 -4.53 6.57 -4.22
C ALA A 33 -3.31 7.47 -4.13
N ILE A 34 -2.98 8.11 -5.26
CA ILE A 34 -1.87 9.04 -5.36
C ILE A 34 -2.44 10.45 -5.38
N THR A 35 -1.94 11.34 -4.52
CA THR A 35 -2.49 12.68 -4.34
C THR A 35 -1.40 13.74 -4.45
N GLY A 36 -1.66 14.84 -5.13
CA GLY A 36 -0.69 15.90 -5.42
C GLY A 36 -1.35 17.25 -5.55
N TRP A 37 -0.58 18.28 -5.86
CA TRP A 37 -1.06 19.63 -6.15
C TRP A 37 -1.33 19.84 -7.64
N ASP A 38 -0.66 19.08 -8.50
CA ASP A 38 -0.84 19.10 -9.95
C ASP A 38 -0.50 17.74 -10.58
N ALA A 39 -0.79 17.62 -11.88
CA ALA A 39 -0.60 16.38 -12.61
C ALA A 39 0.87 15.95 -12.76
N ALA A 40 1.84 16.88 -12.73
CA ALA A 40 3.25 16.53 -12.75
C ALA A 40 3.66 15.89 -11.42
N GLN A 41 3.21 16.43 -10.30
CA GLN A 41 3.46 15.84 -8.99
C GLN A 41 2.82 14.46 -8.82
N ILE A 42 1.63 14.22 -9.40
CA ILE A 42 1.02 12.88 -9.42
C ILE A 42 1.89 11.89 -10.20
N ARG A 43 2.40 12.28 -11.37
CA ARG A 43 3.27 11.41 -12.19
C ARG A 43 4.59 11.12 -11.49
N ASP A 44 5.20 12.11 -10.83
CA ASP A 44 6.41 11.90 -10.02
C ASP A 44 6.17 10.92 -8.86
N GLN A 45 5.07 11.11 -8.12
CA GLN A 45 4.71 10.17 -7.05
C GLN A 45 4.39 8.78 -7.57
N TYR A 46 3.75 8.66 -8.73
CA TYR A 46 3.53 7.37 -9.37
C TYR A 46 4.86 6.71 -9.79
N ALA A 47 5.81 7.47 -10.34
CA ALA A 47 7.14 6.95 -10.64
C ALA A 47 7.84 6.42 -9.39
N ARG A 48 7.77 7.14 -8.26
CA ARG A 48 8.28 6.65 -6.95
C ARG A 48 7.53 5.42 -6.45
N HIS A 49 6.21 5.36 -6.67
CA HIS A 49 5.42 4.19 -6.31
C HIS A 49 5.84 2.93 -7.10
N LEU A 50 6.25 3.10 -8.36
CA LEU A 50 6.79 2.00 -9.17
C LEU A 50 8.18 1.52 -8.73
N THR A 51 8.93 2.33 -7.97
CA THR A 51 10.24 1.93 -7.44
C THR A 51 10.17 1.15 -6.13
N ILE A 52 8.97 0.98 -5.55
CA ILE A 52 8.80 0.20 -4.32
C ILE A 52 9.26 -1.24 -4.58
N PRO A 53 10.20 -1.77 -3.78
CA PRO A 53 10.75 -3.11 -4.00
C PRO A 53 9.65 -4.15 -3.85
N ARG A 54 9.61 -5.09 -4.80
CA ARG A 54 8.62 -6.16 -4.82
C ARG A 54 9.17 -7.38 -4.06
N PRO A 55 8.38 -8.01 -3.17
CA PRO A 55 8.77 -9.24 -2.50
C PRO A 55 9.09 -10.36 -3.51
N PRO A 56 9.91 -11.36 -3.12
CA PRO A 56 10.21 -12.49 -3.97
C PRO A 56 8.95 -13.31 -4.27
N GLY A 57 9.03 -14.13 -5.32
CA GLY A 57 7.88 -14.86 -5.86
C GLY A 57 7.23 -15.81 -4.87
N ASP A 58 7.98 -16.37 -3.92
CA ASP A 58 7.46 -17.26 -2.87
C ASP A 58 6.54 -16.52 -1.89
N VAL A 59 6.89 -15.29 -1.49
CA VAL A 59 6.02 -14.43 -0.66
C VAL A 59 4.74 -14.10 -1.42
N LEU A 60 4.84 -13.78 -2.70
CA LEU A 60 3.69 -13.44 -3.55
C LEU A 60 2.80 -14.66 -3.88
N ALA A 61 3.37 -15.87 -3.87
CA ALA A 61 2.65 -17.10 -4.15
C ALA A 61 1.72 -17.53 -3.00
N LYS A 62 1.95 -17.03 -1.78
CA LYS A 62 1.12 -17.31 -0.59
C LYS A 62 -0.36 -17.00 -0.83
N GLU A 63 -1.24 -17.65 -0.08
CA GLU A 63 -2.68 -17.37 -0.13
C GLU A 63 -3.03 -16.06 0.58
N ALA A 64 -2.33 -15.76 1.68
CA ALA A 64 -2.44 -14.51 2.43
C ALA A 64 -1.04 -14.08 2.93
N PRO A 65 -0.76 -12.77 3.06
CA PRO A 65 0.46 -12.30 3.67
C PRO A 65 0.42 -12.58 5.18
N THR A 66 1.59 -12.75 5.78
CA THR A 66 1.74 -12.88 7.24
C THR A 66 2.29 -11.59 7.85
N VAL A 67 2.28 -11.49 9.17
CA VAL A 67 2.92 -10.39 9.91
C VAL A 67 4.41 -10.28 9.56
N ALA A 68 5.10 -11.42 9.44
CA ALA A 68 6.51 -11.46 9.05
C ALA A 68 6.72 -10.88 7.64
N ASP A 69 5.86 -11.25 6.68
CA ASP A 69 5.94 -10.70 5.31
C ASP A 69 5.77 -9.17 5.29
N VAL A 70 4.84 -8.65 6.10
CA VAL A 70 4.63 -7.20 6.21
C VAL A 70 5.81 -6.50 6.88
N ARG A 71 6.48 -7.14 7.84
CA ARG A 71 7.68 -6.61 8.50
C ARG A 71 8.90 -6.59 7.58
N ASP A 72 9.09 -7.65 6.79
CA ASP A 72 10.21 -7.77 5.87
C ASP A 72 10.02 -6.86 4.64
N TRP A 73 8.77 -6.54 4.28
CA TRP A 73 8.41 -5.74 3.12
C TRP A 73 7.38 -4.63 3.43
N PRO A 74 7.68 -3.71 4.37
CA PRO A 74 6.69 -2.77 4.89
C PRO A 74 6.26 -1.75 3.83
N GLU A 75 7.18 -1.26 3.01
CA GLU A 75 6.84 -0.33 1.92
C GLU A 75 5.87 -0.95 0.91
N PHE A 76 5.99 -2.26 0.65
CA PHE A 76 5.12 -2.96 -0.28
C PHE A 76 3.72 -3.19 0.30
N PHE A 77 3.63 -3.61 1.57
CA PHE A 77 2.37 -3.99 2.21
C PHE A 77 1.66 -2.86 2.98
N ILE A 78 2.32 -1.76 3.32
CA ILE A 78 1.69 -0.65 4.08
C ILE A 78 1.29 0.52 3.17
N SER A 79 2.16 0.89 2.22
CA SER A 79 1.96 2.04 1.34
C SER A 79 2.00 1.69 -0.16
N GLY A 80 2.38 0.46 -0.47
CA GLY A 80 2.64 -0.03 -1.81
C GLY A 80 1.53 -0.91 -2.40
N PRO A 81 1.86 -1.64 -3.48
CA PRO A 81 0.88 -2.45 -4.23
C PRO A 81 0.23 -3.58 -3.41
N GLY A 82 0.90 -4.08 -2.37
CA GLY A 82 0.39 -5.12 -1.48
C GLY A 82 -0.62 -4.63 -0.44
N ARG A 83 -0.81 -3.31 -0.31
CA ARG A 83 -1.61 -2.71 0.78
C ARG A 83 -3.05 -3.21 0.82
N ALA A 84 -3.73 -3.28 -0.32
CA ALA A 84 -5.14 -3.69 -0.34
C ALA A 84 -5.32 -5.09 0.27
N VAL A 85 -4.45 -6.03 -0.10
CA VAL A 85 -4.46 -7.40 0.42
C VAL A 85 -4.08 -7.44 1.90
N ALA A 86 -3.02 -6.72 2.30
CA ALA A 86 -2.61 -6.64 3.71
C ALA A 86 -3.71 -6.04 4.60
N SER A 87 -4.39 -4.97 4.16
CA SER A 87 -5.48 -4.33 4.92
C SER A 87 -6.75 -5.19 5.01
N ALA A 88 -6.91 -6.15 4.11
CA ALA A 88 -8.02 -7.10 4.14
C ALA A 88 -7.71 -8.34 5.00
N THR A 89 -6.44 -8.56 5.34
CA THR A 89 -5.99 -9.76 6.05
C THR A 89 -5.92 -9.47 7.56
N PRO A 90 -6.64 -10.21 8.42
CA PRO A 90 -6.50 -10.11 9.86
C PRO A 90 -5.25 -10.86 10.36
N CYS A 91 -4.64 -10.36 11.43
CA CYS A 91 -3.69 -11.13 12.23
C CYS A 91 -4.44 -12.05 13.22
N GLN A 92 -3.71 -12.88 13.95
CA GLN A 92 -4.29 -13.78 14.97
C GLN A 92 -4.94 -13.06 16.18
N HIS A 93 -4.72 -11.75 16.32
CA HIS A 93 -5.29 -10.92 17.37
C HIS A 93 -6.47 -10.04 16.90
N ASP A 94 -7.01 -10.32 15.71
CA ASP A 94 -8.16 -9.61 15.11
C ASP A 94 -7.90 -8.17 14.61
N TYR A 95 -6.63 -7.75 14.53
CA TYR A 95 -6.22 -6.49 13.88
C TYR A 95 -5.90 -6.72 12.40
N ARG A 96 -6.00 -5.70 11.54
CA ARG A 96 -5.48 -5.83 10.16
C ARG A 96 -3.97 -5.78 10.16
N LEU A 97 -3.34 -6.44 9.20
CA LEU A 97 -1.87 -6.43 9.08
C LEU A 97 -1.27 -5.05 8.80
N THR A 98 -2.09 -4.09 8.35
CA THR A 98 -1.68 -2.70 8.16
C THR A 98 -1.83 -1.83 9.40
N ASP A 99 -2.46 -2.34 10.46
CA ASP A 99 -2.71 -1.61 11.71
C ASP A 99 -1.66 -2.00 12.78
N SER A 100 -1.44 -1.11 13.74
CA SER A 100 -0.64 -1.44 14.93
C SER A 100 -1.39 -2.47 15.77
N CYS A 101 -0.73 -3.59 16.06
CA CYS A 101 -1.32 -4.71 16.79
C CYS A 101 -0.48 -5.00 18.03
N PRO A 102 -0.98 -4.67 19.25
CA PRO A 102 -0.21 -4.82 20.48
C PRO A 102 0.35 -6.23 20.70
N GLY A 103 -0.43 -7.26 20.33
CA GLY A 103 0.00 -8.65 20.44
C GLY A 103 1.12 -8.99 19.46
N CYS A 104 1.03 -8.57 18.20
CA CYS A 104 2.12 -8.81 17.26
C CYS A 104 3.36 -7.98 17.62
N ASP A 105 3.18 -6.72 18.02
CA ASP A 105 4.27 -5.80 18.34
C ASP A 105 5.06 -6.26 19.57
N ALA A 106 4.40 -6.83 20.59
CA ALA A 106 5.07 -7.42 21.75
C ALA A 106 5.95 -8.63 21.38
N GLU A 107 5.46 -9.50 20.48
CA GLU A 107 6.22 -10.66 19.98
C GLU A 107 7.39 -10.26 19.07
N ALA A 108 7.44 -9.00 18.62
CA ALA A 108 8.56 -8.46 17.82
C ALA A 108 9.76 -8.04 18.67
N ASP A 109 9.52 -7.69 19.93
CA ASP A 109 10.47 -7.09 20.86
C ASP A 109 11.21 -8.13 21.72
N SER A 110 10.96 -9.43 21.46
CA SER A 110 11.45 -10.58 22.25
C SER A 110 12.56 -11.37 21.55
#